data_AF-A0A4Y9MEV1-F1
#
_entry.id   AF-A0A4Y9MEV1-F1
#
_cell.length_a   1.000
_cell.length_b   1.000
_cell.length_c   1.000
_cell.angle_alpha   90.00
_cell.angle_beta   90.00
_cell.angle_gamma   90.00
#
_symmetry.space_group_name_H-M   'P 1'
#
loop_
_entity.id
_entity.type
_entity.pdbx_description
1 polymer ?
#
loop_
_entity_poly.entity_id
_entity_poly.type
_entity_poly.pdbx_seq_one_letter_code
_entity_poly.pdbx_strand_id
1 'polypeptide(L)' 'MARYRVVAENGQVVRQFQAPDDDLAAFEAGIPMQGEHRKQVRAEGAVPGEYRLEKWVAGAWDFAGRYGALTADPPARGG' A
#
# COMPACT_ATOMS: atom_id res chain seq x y z
N MET A 1 -18.60 5.28 -2.16
CA MET A 1 -17.25 4.92 -2.64
C MET A 1 -16.36 6.12 -2.37
N ALA A 2 -15.21 5.91 -1.72
CA ALA A 2 -14.23 6.95 -1.44
C ALA A 2 -13.01 6.80 -2.36
N ARG A 3 -12.31 7.91 -2.59
CA ARG A 3 -11.09 7.91 -3.41
C ARG A 3 -9.92 7.62 -2.48
N TYR A 4 -9.09 6.69 -2.87
CA TYR A 4 -7.91 6.27 -2.14
C TYR A 4 -6.67 6.41 -3.01
N ARG A 5 -5.53 6.66 -2.37
CA ARG A 5 -4.22 6.56 -3.00
C ARG A 5 -3.22 5.90 -2.07
N VAL A 6 -2.30 5.16 -2.67
CA VAL A 6 -1.17 4.55 -2.00
C VAL A 6 0.06 5.39 -2.30
N VAL A 7 0.73 5.87 -1.26
CA VAL A 7 1.92 6.70 -1.34
C VAL A 7 3.08 5.94 -0.70
N ALA A 8 4.17 5.77 -1.43
CA ALA A 8 5.40 5.19 -0.88
C ALA A 8 6.08 6.17 0.09
N GLU A 9 7.00 5.66 0.92
CA GLU A 9 7.74 6.45 1.90
C GLU A 9 8.44 7.68 1.28
N ASN A 10 8.94 7.55 0.06
CA ASN A 10 9.58 8.62 -0.71
C ASN A 10 8.60 9.71 -1.21
N GLY A 11 7.31 9.62 -0.87
CA GLY A 11 6.28 10.55 -1.31
C GLY A 11 5.71 10.27 -2.70
N GLN A 12 6.18 9.24 -3.39
CA GLN A 12 5.68 8.87 -4.71
C GLN A 12 4.29 8.23 -4.60
N VAL A 13 3.33 8.72 -5.39
CA VAL A 13 2.03 8.05 -5.53
C VAL A 13 2.23 6.80 -6.38
N VAL A 14 2.04 5.65 -5.75
CA VAL A 14 2.17 4.33 -6.36
C VAL A 14 0.90 4.02 -7.16
N ARG A 15 -0.26 4.32 -6.57
CA ARG A 15 -1.55 4.05 -7.18
C ARG A 15 -2.64 4.97 -6.63
N GLN A 16 -3.61 5.31 -7.46
CA GLN A 16 -4.84 5.99 -7.06
C GLN A 16 -6.04 5.20 -7.60
N PHE A 17 -7.06 4.99 -6.78
CA PHE A 17 -8.24 4.18 -7.11
C PHE A 17 -9.44 4.60 -6.26
N GLN A 18 -10.60 3.98 -6.50
CA GLN A 18 -11.82 4.17 -5.72
C GLN A 18 -12.22 2.85 -5.10
N ALA A 19 -12.61 2.87 -3.83
CA ALA A 19 -13.02 1.68 -3.09
C ALA A 19 -14.27 2.01 -2.24
N PRO A 20 -14.95 1.01 -1.67
CA PRO A 20 -15.86 1.22 -0.55
C PRO A 20 -15.18 2.01 0.57
N ASP A 21 -15.96 2.61 1.46
CA ASP A 21 -15.43 3.38 2.60
C ASP A 21 -14.91 2.43 3.70
N ASP A 22 -13.94 1.60 3.33
CA ASP A 22 -13.33 0.56 4.15
C ASP A 22 -11.84 0.57 3.86
N ASP A 23 -11.05 1.07 4.80
CA ASP A 23 -9.63 1.35 4.58
C ASP A 23 -8.81 0.05 4.41
N LEU A 24 -9.24 -1.05 5.03
CA LEU A 24 -8.59 -2.35 4.87
C LEU A 24 -8.85 -2.91 3.48
N ALA A 25 -10.11 -2.96 3.06
CA ALA A 25 -10.47 -3.42 1.72
C ALA A 25 -9.90 -2.51 0.62
N ALA A 26 -9.84 -1.21 0.87
CA ALA A 26 -9.18 -0.26 -0.03
C ALA A 26 -7.69 -0.57 -0.16
N PHE A 27 -7.00 -0.81 0.95
CA PHE A 27 -5.59 -1.18 0.90
C PHE A 27 -5.36 -2.47 0.09
N GLU A 28 -6.15 -3.52 0.33
CA GLU A 28 -6.07 -4.80 -0.38
C GLU A 28 -6.33 -4.64 -1.88
N ALA A 29 -7.23 -3.74 -2.28
CA ALA A 29 -7.49 -3.42 -3.68
C ALA A 29 -6.33 -2.63 -4.34
N GLY A 30 -5.65 -1.78 -3.57
CA GLY A 30 -4.54 -0.97 -4.03
C GLY A 30 -3.26 -1.77 -4.24
N ILE A 31 -2.89 -2.56 -3.23
CA ILE A 31 -1.75 -3.47 -3.27
C ILE A 31 -2.23 -4.89 -2.91
N PRO A 32 -2.36 -5.80 -3.89
CA PRO A 32 -2.85 -7.16 -3.63
C PRO A 32 -1.91 -7.89 -2.67
N MET A 33 -2.40 -8.16 -1.46
CA MET A 33 -1.67 -8.90 -0.43
C MET A 33 -1.61 -10.39 -0.82
N GLN A 34 -0.42 -10.95 -1.02
CA GLN A 34 -0.22 -12.40 -1.07
C GLN A 34 0.52 -12.86 0.20
N GLY A 35 -0.22 -13.39 1.17
CA GLY A 35 0.33 -13.95 2.40
C GLY A 35 -0.67 -13.97 3.57
N GLU A 36 -0.54 -14.98 4.42
CA GLU A 36 -1.48 -15.28 5.52
C GLU A 36 -1.26 -14.47 6.81
N HIS A 37 -0.46 -13.39 6.81
CA HIS A 37 -0.16 -12.65 8.05
C HIS A 37 -0.21 -11.11 7.88
N ARG A 38 -1.00 -10.51 8.78
CA ARG A 38 -1.23 -9.07 8.99
C ARG A 38 0.01 -8.20 8.68
N LYS A 39 -0.14 -7.26 7.74
CA LYS A 39 0.75 -6.11 7.46
C LYS A 39 2.01 -6.37 6.62
N GLN A 40 2.03 -7.42 5.80
CA GLN A 40 3.18 -7.69 4.93
C GLN A 40 2.72 -7.83 3.48
N VAL A 41 3.19 -6.93 2.61
CA VAL A 41 2.76 -6.90 1.21
C VAL A 41 3.91 -7.27 0.29
N ARG A 42 3.72 -8.35 -0.48
CA ARG A 42 4.56 -8.65 -1.65
C ARG A 42 3.87 -8.09 -2.89
N ALA A 43 4.42 -7.02 -3.45
CA ALA A 43 4.01 -6.53 -4.76
C ALA A 43 5.21 -6.56 -5.71
N GLU A 44 5.02 -7.14 -6.89
CA GLU A 44 6.05 -7.27 -7.92
C GLU A 44 6.38 -5.87 -8.46
N GLY A 45 7.64 -5.43 -8.36
CA GLY A 45 8.06 -4.06 -8.69
C GLY A 45 7.81 -3.02 -7.58
N ALA A 46 7.31 -3.44 -6.40
CA ALA A 46 7.18 -2.56 -5.26
C ALA A 46 8.55 -2.22 -4.67
N VAL A 47 8.76 -0.93 -4.40
CA VAL A 47 9.98 -0.44 -3.75
C VAL A 47 10.00 -0.97 -2.31
N PRO A 48 11.15 -1.47 -1.81
CA PRO A 48 11.37 -1.70 -0.38
C PRO A 48 10.91 -0.50 0.44
N GLY A 49 10.05 -0.71 1.45
CA GLY A 49 9.72 0.35 2.41
C GLY A 49 8.26 0.37 2.83
N GLU A 50 7.87 1.50 3.41
CA GLU A 50 6.57 1.70 4.00
C GLU A 50 5.62 2.46 3.05
N TYR A 51 4.36 2.03 3.03
CA TYR A 51 3.30 2.58 2.21
C TYR A 51 2.26 3.22 3.11
N ARG A 52 1.81 4.41 2.73
CA ARG A 52 0.71 5.12 3.37
C ARG A 52 -0.50 5.04 2.47
N LEU A 53 -1.61 4.57 3.04
CA LEU A 53 -2.92 4.72 2.44
C LEU A 53 -3.45 6.10 2.82
N GLU A 54 -3.84 6.86 1.81
CA GLU A 54 -4.49 8.14 2.00
C GLU A 54 -5.87 8.12 1.34
N LYS A 55 -6.84 8.76 1.99
CA LYS A 55 -8.24 8.83 1.58
C LYS A 55 -8.61 10.26 1.27
N TRP A 56 -9.39 10.49 0.22
CA TRP A 56 -9.90 11.81 -0.11
C TRP A 56 -11.07 12.18 0.79
N VAL A 57 -10.87 13.12 1.70
CA VAL A 57 -11.86 13.59 2.68
C VAL A 57 -11.95 15.12 2.59
N ALA A 58 -13.16 15.64 2.46
CA ALA A 58 -13.45 17.09 2.49
C ALA A 58 -12.57 17.98 1.57
N GLY A 59 -12.13 17.44 0.42
CA GLY A 59 -11.32 18.19 -0.55
C GLY A 59 -9.79 18.09 -0.35
N ALA A 60 -9.34 17.24 0.57
CA ALA A 60 -7.92 16.96 0.80
C ALA A 60 -7.66 15.44 0.90
N TRP A 61 -6.39 15.05 0.76
CA TRP A 61 -5.95 13.70 1.08
C TRP A 61 -5.62 13.61 2.57
N ASP A 62 -6.32 12.75 3.28
CA ASP A 62 -6.15 12.47 4.70
C ASP A 62 -5.50 11.10 4.91
N PHE A 63 -4.76 10.94 6.00
CA PHE A 63 -4.05 9.70 6.31
C PHE A 63 -5.02 8.63 6.81
N ALA A 64 -5.14 7.52 6.08
CA ALA A 64 -6.05 6.42 6.41
C ALA A 64 -5.33 5.24 7.09
N GLY A 65 -4.06 4.99 6.76
CA GLY A 65 -3.31 3.88 7.37
C GLY A 65 -1.88 3.73 6.85
N ARG A 66 -1.07 2.94 7.56
CA ARG A 66 0.34 2.67 7.25
C ARG A 66 0.62 1.18 7.19
N TYR A 67 1.29 0.75 6.13
CA TYR A 67 1.47 -0.65 5.78
C TYR A 67 2.90 -0.86 5.26
N GLY A 68 3.64 -1.80 5.84
CA GLY A 68 4.97 -2.14 5.36
C GLY A 68 4.91 -3.07 4.16
N ALA A 69 5.65 -2.80 3.08
CA ALA A 69 5.97 -3.85 2.13
C ALA A 69 7.07 -4.73 2.72
N LEU A 70 6.87 -6.05 2.65
CA LEU A 70 8.01 -6.93 2.69
C LEU A 70 8.64 -6.87 1.32
N THR A 71 9.88 -6.43 1.24
CA THR A 71 10.73 -6.79 0.11
C THR A 71 10.58 -8.27 -0.13
N ALA A 72 10.33 -8.65 -1.39
CA ALA A 72 10.67 -9.98 -1.85
C ALA A 72 12.10 -10.29 -1.34
N ASP A 73 12.29 -11.51 -0.86
CA ASP A 73 13.50 -12.10 -0.29
C ASP A 73 14.79 -11.29 -0.53
N PRO A 74 15.65 -11.03 0.49
CA PRO A 74 16.96 -10.44 0.24
C PRO A 74 17.61 -11.18 -0.94
N PRO A 75 18.27 -10.50 -1.90
CA PRO A 75 18.84 -11.18 -3.05
C PRO A 75 19.64 -12.36 -2.53
N ALA A 76 19.27 -13.58 -2.94
CA ALA A 76 19.94 -14.78 -2.48
C ALA A 76 21.45 -14.54 -2.63
N ARG A 77 22.18 -14.51 -1.51
CA ARG A 77 23.64 -14.57 -1.53
C ARG A 77 23.99 -15.97 -2.05
N GLY A 78 23.92 -16.18 -3.36
CA GLY A 78 24.69 -17.21 -4.03
C GLY A 78 26.07 -16.61 -4.32
N GLY A 79 27.18 -17.23 -3.97
CA GLY A 79 27.43 -18.64 -3.69
C GLY A 79 28.64 -19.03 -4.52
#